data_AF-A0A1G6JJA3-F1
#
_entry.id   AF-A0A1G6JJA3-F1
#
_cell.length_a   1.000
_cell.length_b   1.000
_cell.length_c   1.000
_cell.angle_alpha   90.00
_cell.angle_beta   90.00
_cell.angle_gamma   90.00
#
_symmetry.space_group_name_H-M   'P 1'
#
loop_
_entity.id
_entity.type
_entity.pdbx_description
1 polymer ?
#
loop_
_entity_poly.entity_id
_entity_poly.type
_entity_poly.pdbx_seq_one_letter_code
_entity_poly.pdbx_strand_id
1 'polypeptide(L)'
;MASIDQYRFTLRIHPLIMEKMKYIAETNGRSVNKEIEQILKWVISDYENKRGRIHIEEKNQPGFRDARSDKEESHRPEEQNSMRSKPISSAFFKSK
;
A
#
# COMPACT_ATOMS: atom_id res chain seq x y z
N MET A 1 14.32 -13.63 -6.95
CA MET A 1 13.90 -12.42 -6.23
C MET A 1 13.55 -11.37 -7.28
N ALA A 2 12.30 -10.93 -7.39
CA ALA A 2 11.96 -9.87 -8.35
C ALA A 2 12.70 -8.59 -7.97
N SER A 3 13.46 -8.01 -8.90
CA SER A 3 14.14 -6.74 -8.71
C SER A 3 13.08 -5.65 -8.56
N ILE A 4 13.04 -4.98 -7.40
CA ILE A 4 12.20 -3.79 -7.21
C ILE A 4 12.76 -2.71 -8.12
N ASP A 5 11.97 -2.30 -9.11
CA ASP A 5 12.37 -1.28 -10.04
C ASP A 5 12.36 0.08 -9.32
N GLN A 6 13.54 0.67 -9.15
CA GLN A 6 13.71 1.92 -8.42
C GLN A 6 13.87 3.06 -9.42
N TYR A 7 12.95 4.03 -9.36
CA TYR A 7 13.08 5.27 -10.10
C TYR A 7 14.31 6.05 -9.61
N ARG A 8 15.20 6.40 -10.54
CA ARG A 8 16.35 7.26 -10.30
C ARG A 8 16.09 8.62 -10.92
N PHE A 9 16.19 9.67 -10.11
CA PHE A 9 16.06 11.04 -10.58
C PHE A 9 17.18 11.91 -10.02
N THR A 10 17.56 12.93 -10.77
CA THR A 10 18.48 13.98 -10.31
C THR A 10 17.66 15.18 -9.85
N LEU A 11 18.05 15.76 -8.73
CA LEU A 11 17.37 16.91 -8.13
C LEU A 11 18.31 18.13 -8.15
N ARG A 12 17.87 19.23 -8.77
CA ARG A 12 18.57 20.52 -8.73
C ARG A 12 18.02 21.33 -7.56
N ILE A 13 18.84 21.54 -6.52
CA ILE A 13 18.50 22.31 -5.32
C ILE A 13 19.63 23.24 -4.94
N HIS A 14 19.29 24.29 -4.19
CA HIS A 14 20.27 25.22 -3.66
C HIS A 14 21.26 24.50 -2.72
N PRO A 15 22.58 24.79 -2.79
CA PRO A 15 23.59 24.10 -1.99
C PRO A 15 23.32 24.17 -0.48
N LEU A 16 22.88 25.32 0.04
CA LEU A 16 22.50 25.45 1.46
C LEU A 16 21.36 24.52 1.89
N ILE A 17 20.43 24.18 0.99
CA ILE A 17 19.37 23.22 1.29
C ILE A 17 19.97 21.82 1.40
N MET A 18 20.90 21.48 0.51
CA MET A 18 21.61 20.19 0.56
C MET A 18 22.43 20.04 1.84
N GLU A 19 23.06 21.10 2.33
CA GLU A 19 23.80 21.06 3.62
C GLU A 19 22.87 20.82 4.81
N LYS A 20 21.74 21.53 4.87
CA LYS A 20 20.72 21.28 5.91
C LYS A 20 20.17 19.85 5.83
N MET A 21 19.97 19.34 4.62
CA MET A 21 19.51 17.98 4.40
C MET A 21 20.51 16.93 4.91
N LYS A 22 21.82 17.15 4.68
CA LYS A 22 22.89 16.30 5.22
C LYS A 22 22.87 16.28 6.75
N TYR A 23 22.75 17.45 7.38
CA TYR A 23 22.69 17.56 8.84
C TYR A 23 21.51 16.77 9.44
N ILE A 24 20.31 16.91 8.85
CA ILE A 24 19.12 16.17 9.30
C ILE A 24 19.32 14.66 9.11
N ALA A 25 19.83 14.24 7.95
CA ALA A 25 20.03 12.83 7.65
C ALA A 25 21.05 12.18 8.62
N GLU A 26 22.16 12.88 8.90
CA GLU A 26 23.17 12.44 9.87
C GLU A 26 22.59 12.34 11.28
N THR A 27 21.81 13.34 11.72
CA THR A 27 21.11 13.33 13.01
C THR A 27 20.16 12.13 13.14
N ASN A 28 19.52 11.74 12.03
CA ASN A 28 18.61 10.60 11.99
C ASN A 28 19.31 9.25 11.73
N GLY A 29 20.64 9.23 11.56
CA GLY A 29 21.41 8.02 11.24
C GLY A 29 21.09 7.42 9.87
N ARG A 30 20.71 8.25 8.90
CA ARG A 30 20.29 7.83 7.55
C ARG A 30 21.16 8.46 6.47
N SER A 31 21.20 7.83 5.30
CA SER A 31 21.74 8.50 4.11
C SER A 31 20.77 9.61 3.67
N VAL A 32 21.30 10.64 3.00
CA VAL A 32 20.47 11.73 2.46
C VAL A 32 19.36 11.19 1.56
N ASN A 33 19.67 10.21 0.71
CA ASN A 33 18.67 9.59 -0.16
C ASN A 33 17.57 8.88 0.63
N LYS A 34 17.92 8.19 1.73
CA LYS A 34 16.95 7.52 2.58
C LYS A 34 16.05 8.52 3.30
N GLU A 35 16.61 9.65 3.74
CA GLU A 35 15.85 10.72 4.37
C GLU A 35 14.88 11.38 3.36
N ILE A 36 15.32 11.62 2.12
CA ILE A 36 14.44 12.09 1.04
C ILE A 36 13.30 11.09 0.80
N GLU A 37 13.57 9.78 0.77
CA GLU A 37 12.53 8.75 0.65
C GLU A 37 11.51 8.82 1.80
N GLN A 38 11.96 9.03 3.04
CA GLN A 38 11.07 9.17 4.20
C GLN A 38 10.20 10.44 4.11
N ILE A 39 10.79 11.56 3.70
CA ILE A 39 10.06 12.83 3.52
C ILE A 39 8.98 12.65 2.45
N LEU A 40 9.28 11.99 1.32
CA LEU A 40 8.30 11.71 0.27
C LEU A 40 7.13 10.87 0.80
N LYS A 41 7.41 9.80 1.56
CA LYS A 41 6.37 8.98 2.20
C LYS A 41 5.50 9.79 3.16
N TRP A 42 6.12 10.66 3.94
CA TRP A 42 5.41 11.53 4.88
C TRP A 42 4.51 12.53 4.15
N VAL A 43 4.99 13.16 3.08
CA VAL A 43 4.21 14.11 2.26
C VAL A 43 3.00 13.42 1.62
N ILE A 44 3.17 12.22 1.06
CA ILE A 44 2.06 11.45 0.48
C ILE A 44 1.03 11.12 1.57
N SER A 45 1.49 10.57 2.70
CA SER A 45 0.62 10.21 3.83
C SER A 45 -0.16 11.41 4.38
N ASP A 46 0.50 12.56 4.55
CA ASP A 46 -0.14 13.81 5.01
C ASP A 46 -1.16 14.33 3.99
N TYR A 47 -0.85 14.26 2.69
CA TYR A 47 -1.79 14.64 1.63
C TYR A 47 -3.03 13.75 1.63
N GLU A 48 -2.85 12.43 1.67
CA GLU A 48 -3.96 11.47 1.67
C GLU A 48 -4.82 11.57 2.92
N ASN A 49 -4.22 11.87 4.07
CA ASN A 49 -4.95 12.17 5.31
C ASN A 49 -5.89 13.37 5.17
N LYS A 50 -5.47 14.40 4.41
CA LYS A 50 -6.21 15.66 4.29
C LYS A 50 -7.23 15.66 3.16
N ARG A 51 -6.95 14.98 2.05
CA ARG A 51 -7.75 15.07 0.81
C ARG A 51 -8.38 13.76 0.36
N GLY A 52 -8.12 12.66 1.06
CA GLY A 52 -8.50 11.32 0.64
C GLY A 52 -7.42 10.63 -0.18
N ARG A 53 -7.56 9.30 -0.32
CA ARG A 53 -6.53 8.43 -0.91
C ARG A 53 -6.33 8.66 -2.39
N ILE A 54 -5.08 8.55 -2.82
CA ILE A 54 -4.69 8.60 -4.21
C ILE A 54 -4.85 7.19 -4.79
N HIS A 55 -5.82 7.01 -5.69
CA HIS A 55 -6.04 5.73 -6.37
C HIS A 55 -5.25 5.73 -7.67
N ILE A 56 -4.04 5.15 -7.65
CA ILE A 56 -3.29 4.83 -8.86
C ILE A 56 -3.53 3.35 -9.12
N GLU A 57 -3.82 2.97 -10.37
CA GLU A 57 -3.88 1.55 -10.74
C GLU A 57 -2.53 0.92 -10.40
N GLU A 58 -2.48 0.17 -9.30
CA GLU A 58 -1.30 -0.57 -8.87
C GLU A 58 -1.03 -1.66 -9.89
N LYS A 59 -0.32 -1.32 -10.96
CA LYS A 59 0.28 -2.31 -11.85
C LYS A 59 1.40 -2.99 -11.07
N ASN A 60 1.03 -4.00 -10.28
CA ASN A 60 1.89 -5.04 -9.71
C ASN A 60 3.33 -4.56 -9.38
N GLN A 61 3.48 -3.63 -8.44
CA GLN A 61 4.81 -3.29 -7.92
C GLN A 61 5.03 -4.00 -6.58
N PRO A 62 5.74 -5.15 -6.57
CA PRO A 62 6.05 -5.85 -5.34
C PRO A 62 6.92 -4.97 -4.43
N GLY A 63 6.49 -4.75 -3.19
CA GLY A 63 7.31 -4.13 -2.14
C GLY A 63 6.91 -2.72 -1.69
N PHE A 64 5.89 -2.10 -2.29
CA PHE A 64 5.27 -0.90 -1.70
C PHE A 64 4.22 -1.33 -0.67
N ARG A 65 4.65 -1.51 0.59
CA ARG A 65 3.73 -1.69 1.72
C ARG A 65 3.40 -0.31 2.28
N ASP A 66 2.25 0.25 1.94
CA ASP A 66 1.69 1.31 2.77
C ASP A 66 1.20 0.66 4.08
N ALA A 67 1.47 1.30 5.21
CA ALA A 67 1.14 0.79 6.54
C ALA A 67 -0.38 0.65 6.78
N ARG A 68 -1.20 1.05 5.81
CA ARG A 68 -2.67 1.04 5.87
C ARG A 68 -3.34 0.09 4.89
N SER A 69 -2.63 -0.45 3.89
CA SER A 69 -3.17 -1.43 2.94
C SER A 69 -3.66 -2.70 3.65
N ASP A 70 -2.96 -3.12 4.71
CA ASP A 70 -3.25 -4.34 5.47
C ASP A 70 -4.61 -4.30 6.21
N LYS A 71 -5.18 -3.11 6.45
CA LYS A 71 -6.44 -2.96 7.20
C LYS A 71 -7.70 -3.07 6.35
N GLU A 72 -7.63 -2.81 5.05
CA GLU A 72 -8.82 -2.91 4.17
C GLU A 72 -9.06 -4.33 3.66
N GLU A 73 -8.00 -5.13 3.52
CA GLU A 73 -8.11 -6.50 3.00
C GLU A 73 -8.75 -7.48 3.99
N SER A 74 -8.70 -7.18 5.29
CA SER A 74 -9.31 -7.99 6.35
C SER A 74 -10.83 -7.79 6.53
N HIS A 75 -11.45 -6.84 5.82
CA HIS A 75 -12.88 -6.52 5.94
C HIS A 75 -13.74 -6.91 4.73
N ARG A 76 -13.30 -7.82 3.87
CA ARG A 76 -14.21 -8.50 2.92
C ARG A 76 -14.84 -9.71 3.61
N PRO A 77 -16.13 -9.68 4.01
CA PRO A 77 -16.79 -10.88 4.47
C PRO A 77 -16.91 -11.84 3.27
N GLU A 78 -16.49 -13.09 3.48
CA GLU A 78 -16.63 -14.21 2.54
C GLU A 78 -18.11 -14.60 2.39
N GLU A 79 -18.94 -13.75 1.79
CA GLU A 79 -20.38 -13.98 1.69
C GLU A 79 -20.80 -14.72 0.41
N GLN A 80 -19.91 -15.50 -0.20
CA GLN A 80 -20.21 -16.27 -1.41
C GLN A 80 -20.14 -17.79 -1.25
N ASN A 81 -19.74 -18.32 -0.10
CA ASN A 81 -19.64 -19.77 0.07
C ASN A 81 -20.87 -20.45 0.72
N SER A 82 -21.97 -19.73 0.92
CA SER A 82 -23.22 -20.26 1.51
C SER A 82 -24.35 -20.47 0.49
N MET A 83 -24.04 -20.84 -0.77
CA MET A 83 -25.04 -21.26 -1.77
C MET A 83 -24.64 -22.59 -2.44
N ARG A 84 -23.96 -23.49 -1.72
CA ARG A 84 -23.62 -24.82 -2.24
C ARG A 84 -23.93 -25.97 -1.28
N SER A 85 -25.15 -26.00 -0.76
CA SER A 85 -25.77 -27.25 -0.26
C SER A 85 -27.25 -27.03 0.07
N LYS A 86 -28.12 -27.04 -0.94
CA LYS A 86 -29.50 -27.50 -0.69
C LYS A 86 -29.51 -29.01 -0.92
N PRO A 87 -29.74 -29.84 0.11
CA PRO A 87 -30.00 -31.25 -0.11
C PRO A 87 -31.34 -31.37 -0.83
N ILE A 88 -31.38 -32.06 -1.96
CA ILE A 88 -32.64 -32.49 -2.56
C ILE A 88 -33.13 -33.65 -1.68
N SER A 89 -33.78 -33.34 -0.56
CA SER A 89 -34.47 -34.33 0.25
C SER A 89 -35.88 -34.54 -0.28
N SER A 90 -36.18 -35.82 -0.55
CA SER A 90 -37.46 -36.49 -0.34
C SER A 90 -38.71 -35.91 -1.03
N ALA A 91 -39.03 -36.49 -2.18
CA ALA A 91 -40.42 -36.68 -2.61
C ALA A 91 -40.62 -38.09 -3.20
N PHE A 92 -40.19 -39.11 -2.45
CA PHE A 92 -40.85 -40.41 -2.48
C PHE A 92 -42.14 -40.27 -1.66
N PHE A 93 -43.23 -39.83 -2.29
CA PHE A 93 -44.55 -39.93 -1.70
C PHE A 93 -45.38 -40.91 -2.54
N LYS A 94 -45.69 -42.02 -1.91
CA LYS A 94 -46.49 -43.14 -2.43
C LYS A 94 -47.97 -42.85 -2.18
N SER A 95 -48.81 -42.86 -3.21
CA SER A 95 -50.24 -43.23 -3.19
C SER A 95 -50.72 -43.10 -4.66
N LYS A 96 -51.46 -44.01 -5.28
CA LYS A 96 -52.48 -44.96 -4.85
C LYS A 96 -52.53 -46.11 -5.87
#